data_AF-A0A8S9M7C5-F1
#
_entry.id   AF-A0A8S9M7C5-F1
#
_cell.length_a   1.000
_cell.length_b   1.000
_cell.length_c   1.000
_cell.angle_alpha   90.00
_cell.angle_beta   90.00
_cell.angle_gamma   90.00
#
_symmetry.space_group_name_H-M   'P 1'
#
loop_
_entity.id
_entity.type
_entity.pdbx_description
1 polymer ?
#
loop_
_entity_poly.entity_id
_entity_poly.type
_entity_poly.pdbx_seq_one_letter_code
_entity_poly.pdbx_strand_id
1 'polypeptide(L)'
;MAEIGGIGCGCRGVSGGKFFHPGGFSLKSCFLEQQRTRRNRNFFRNVSIVPSFKRGRLITKWSSVAANSPIFRLKALTVSLKALKLAGVHGVAVEVWWGIVERFCPLEFKWSLYDELFGLISEAGLKLHVALCFHSNMHLFRGKGGVSLPLWIREIGDVNKDIYYRDKNGFSNNDYLTLGVDQLPLFCGRTAVQCYEDFMLSFSKNFEPYFGNLIEEISIGLGPSGELRYPAHPLGDGRWTFPGIGEFQCHDKYMMEDLMAVASQEGKPQWGSRDLPNAGCYNSFPSGVPFFEEGHDSFLSDYGRFFLEWYSGKLICHADAILAKAADVLRRRQEEEKSSVMLVAKIGGIYWWYKTSSHPAELTAGYYNTAFRDGYDPLASVLSRHGAALHIP
;
A
#
# COMPACT_ATOMS: atom_id res chain seq x y z
N MET A 1 -36.55 2.83 -35.24
CA MET A 1 -37.11 4.14 -35.62
C MET A 1 -36.36 5.19 -34.80
N ALA A 2 -35.44 6.01 -35.29
CA ALA A 2 -34.76 6.21 -36.58
C ALA A 2 -33.33 6.69 -36.18
N GLU A 3 -32.22 6.19 -36.73
CA GLU A 3 -31.48 6.73 -37.90
C GLU A 3 -31.68 8.25 -38.07
N ILE A 4 -30.66 9.10 -38.23
CA ILE A 4 -29.61 9.13 -39.27
C ILE A 4 -28.48 10.05 -38.74
N GLY A 5 -27.20 9.73 -38.90
CA GLY A 5 -26.40 10.36 -39.94
C GLY A 5 -24.90 10.26 -39.67
N GLY A 6 -24.22 9.41 -40.44
CA GLY A 6 -22.77 9.43 -40.61
C GLY A 6 -22.38 10.23 -41.85
N ILE A 7 -21.19 10.85 -41.83
CA ILE A 7 -20.47 11.28 -43.02
C ILE A 7 -18.98 10.95 -42.79
N GLY A 8 -18.40 10.24 -43.75
CA GLY A 8 -17.05 9.71 -43.69
C GLY A 8 -15.97 10.57 -44.36
N CYS A 9 -14.74 10.13 -44.08
CA CYS A 9 -13.52 10.12 -44.89
C CYS A 9 -13.14 11.35 -45.75
N GLY A 10 -11.96 11.90 -45.46
CA GLY A 10 -11.24 12.83 -46.33
C GLY A 10 -9.74 12.67 -46.19
N CYS A 11 -9.17 11.62 -46.80
CA CYS A 11 -7.73 11.54 -47.06
C CYS A 11 -7.38 12.56 -48.16
N ARG A 12 -6.40 13.44 -47.91
CA ARG A 12 -5.63 14.11 -48.97
C ARG A 12 -4.14 13.99 -48.66
N GLY A 13 -3.45 13.28 -49.53
CA GLY A 13 -2.00 13.35 -49.64
C GLY A 13 -1.58 14.63 -50.35
N VAL A 14 -0.47 15.21 -49.91
CA VAL A 14 0.31 16.17 -50.70
C VAL A 14 1.77 15.72 -50.66
N SER A 15 2.31 15.59 -51.85
CA SER A 15 3.64 15.16 -52.24
C SER A 15 4.68 16.28 -52.15
N GLY A 16 5.90 15.91 -51.75
CA GLY A 16 7.13 16.28 -52.48
C GLY A 16 7.77 17.64 -52.21
N GLY A 17 8.98 17.61 -51.64
CA GLY A 17 9.92 18.74 -51.63
C GLY A 17 11.22 18.39 -50.91
N LYS A 18 12.18 17.83 -51.65
CA LYS A 18 13.55 17.55 -51.20
C LYS A 18 14.40 18.84 -51.24
N PHE A 19 15.23 19.06 -50.22
CA PHE A 19 16.55 19.67 -50.38
C PHE A 19 17.56 18.92 -49.50
N PHE A 20 18.56 18.32 -50.16
CA PHE A 20 19.83 17.78 -49.66
C PHE A 20 20.78 18.95 -49.33
N HIS A 21 21.85 18.91 -48.51
CA HIS A 21 22.96 17.96 -48.21
C HIS A 21 23.82 18.60 -47.06
N PRO A 22 24.99 18.10 -46.60
CA PRO A 22 25.42 16.73 -46.28
C PRO A 22 26.27 16.60 -44.98
N GLY A 23 26.44 15.35 -44.53
CA GLY A 23 27.52 14.85 -43.65
C GLY A 23 27.02 13.60 -42.93
N GLY A 24 27.13 12.36 -43.44
CA GLY A 24 28.35 11.61 -43.84
C GLY A 24 28.82 10.84 -42.59
N PHE A 25 28.93 9.50 -42.45
CA PHE A 25 29.04 8.27 -43.27
C PHE A 25 28.55 7.10 -42.35
N SER A 26 27.72 6.11 -42.75
CA SER A 26 27.96 4.85 -43.53
C SER A 26 28.73 3.75 -42.75
N LEU A 27 28.45 2.42 -42.71
CA LEU A 27 27.69 1.38 -43.46
C LEU A 27 27.26 0.24 -42.47
N LYS A 28 26.05 -0.37 -42.53
CA LYS A 28 25.67 -1.66 -43.19
C LYS A 28 26.67 -2.83 -43.00
N SER A 29 26.32 -4.10 -42.77
CA SER A 29 25.06 -4.89 -42.73
C SER A 29 25.42 -6.36 -42.49
N CYS A 30 24.52 -7.16 -41.88
CA CYS A 30 24.35 -8.64 -41.90
C CYS A 30 24.02 -9.13 -40.48
N PHE A 31 23.07 -9.99 -40.17
CA PHE A 31 22.33 -11.01 -40.91
C PHE A 31 20.93 -11.13 -40.27
N LEU A 32 19.91 -11.42 -41.08
CA LEU A 32 18.61 -11.91 -40.62
C LEU A 32 18.81 -13.30 -40.01
N GLU A 33 18.40 -13.51 -38.77
CA GLU A 33 17.98 -14.83 -38.33
C GLU A 33 16.75 -14.72 -37.43
N GLN A 34 15.62 -15.18 -37.98
CA GLN A 34 14.36 -15.35 -37.28
C GLN A 34 14.54 -16.41 -36.20
N GLN A 35 14.55 -16.01 -34.92
CA GLN A 35 14.17 -16.90 -33.84
C GLN A 35 12.86 -16.45 -33.22
N ARG A 36 11.86 -17.32 -33.39
CA ARG A 36 10.54 -17.31 -32.75
C ARG A 36 10.67 -17.01 -31.25
N THR A 37 10.36 -15.78 -30.87
CA THR A 37 10.07 -15.46 -29.47
C THR A 37 8.72 -16.10 -29.12
N ARG A 38 8.78 -17.16 -28.30
CA ARG A 38 7.63 -17.73 -27.60
C ARG A 38 6.90 -16.57 -26.90
N ARG A 39 5.66 -16.33 -27.30
CA ARG A 39 4.71 -15.47 -26.59
C ARG A 39 4.70 -15.87 -25.11
N ASN A 40 5.26 -15.03 -24.25
CA ASN A 40 4.96 -15.05 -22.83
C ASN A 40 3.46 -14.76 -22.70
N ARG A 41 2.68 -15.81 -22.43
CA ARG A 41 1.28 -15.68 -22.07
C ARG A 41 1.24 -15.07 -20.68
N ASN A 42 0.86 -13.80 -20.59
CA ASN A 42 0.40 -13.18 -19.35
C ASN A 42 -0.72 -14.03 -18.78
N PHE A 43 -0.41 -14.81 -17.74
CA PHE A 43 -1.42 -15.51 -16.95
C PHE A 43 -2.04 -14.49 -16.00
N PHE A 44 -3.17 -13.91 -16.39
CA PHE A 44 -4.11 -13.37 -15.41
C PHE A 44 -4.61 -14.55 -14.59
N ARG A 45 -4.01 -14.78 -13.42
CA ARG A 45 -4.50 -15.78 -12.46
C ARG A 45 -5.78 -15.22 -11.87
N ASN A 46 -6.91 -15.87 -12.12
CA ASN A 46 -8.18 -15.55 -11.49
C ASN A 46 -8.07 -15.88 -9.98
N VAL A 47 -7.64 -14.90 -9.19
CA VAL A 47 -7.68 -14.94 -7.72
C VAL A 47 -9.00 -14.32 -7.30
N SER A 48 -9.88 -15.13 -6.72
CA SER A 48 -11.02 -14.56 -6.01
C SER A 48 -10.53 -14.16 -4.64
N ILE A 49 -10.62 -12.87 -4.31
CA ILE A 49 -10.59 -12.47 -2.90
C ILE A 49 -11.79 -13.18 -2.29
N VAL A 50 -11.54 -14.18 -1.44
CA VAL A 50 -12.56 -14.59 -0.49
C VAL A 50 -12.58 -13.44 0.48
N PRO A 51 -13.59 -12.56 0.43
CA PRO A 51 -13.69 -11.55 1.44
C PRO A 51 -13.92 -12.36 2.71
N SER A 52 -13.03 -12.29 3.69
CA SER A 52 -13.39 -12.75 5.03
C SER A 52 -14.73 -12.12 5.44
N PHE A 53 -15.00 -10.91 4.90
CA PHE A 53 -16.28 -10.22 5.00
C PHE A 53 -16.54 -9.34 3.76
N LYS A 54 -17.61 -9.60 2.99
CA LYS A 54 -18.22 -8.58 2.12
C LYS A 54 -19.73 -8.56 2.22
N ARG A 55 -20.21 -7.32 2.16
CA ARG A 55 -21.59 -6.83 2.12
C ARG A 55 -22.60 -7.79 1.49
N GLY A 56 -23.60 -8.13 2.30
CA GLY A 56 -24.93 -8.54 1.88
C GLY A 56 -25.86 -8.35 3.06
N ARG A 57 -26.96 -7.63 2.86
CA ARG A 57 -28.02 -7.38 3.86
C ARG A 57 -28.41 -8.68 4.57
N LEU A 58 -28.00 -8.82 5.83
CA LEU A 58 -28.80 -9.37 6.93
C LEU A 58 -27.97 -9.33 8.20
N ILE A 59 -28.53 -8.62 9.16
CA ILE A 59 -28.04 -8.33 10.50
C ILE A 59 -27.61 -9.62 11.20
N THR A 60 -26.37 -9.68 11.70
CA THR A 60 -26.08 -10.42 12.94
C THR A 60 -24.93 -9.73 13.68
N LYS A 61 -25.19 -9.45 14.97
CA LYS A 61 -24.27 -8.88 15.97
C LYS A 61 -22.90 -9.56 15.93
N TRP A 62 -21.84 -8.76 15.80
CA TRP A 62 -20.46 -9.17 16.08
C TRP A 62 -20.04 -8.53 17.40
N SER A 63 -20.05 -9.33 18.46
CA SER A 63 -19.46 -8.97 19.75
C SER A 63 -18.01 -9.47 19.73
N SER A 64 -17.05 -8.56 19.91
CA SER A 64 -15.68 -8.82 20.41
C SER A 64 -15.01 -10.13 19.95
N VAL A 65 -14.18 -10.06 18.89
CA VAL A 65 -13.31 -11.18 18.48
C VAL A 65 -12.22 -11.36 19.54
N ALA A 66 -12.40 -12.37 20.40
CA ALA A 66 -11.38 -12.89 21.31
C ALA A 66 -10.53 -13.93 20.56
N ALA A 67 -9.25 -14.06 20.94
CA ALA A 67 -8.23 -14.89 20.29
C ALA A 67 -8.44 -16.43 20.34
N ASN A 68 -9.66 -16.89 20.63
CA ASN A 68 -10.10 -18.30 20.62
C ASN A 68 -11.44 -18.48 19.85
N SER A 69 -11.79 -17.55 18.95
CA SER A 69 -13.10 -17.61 18.28
C SER A 69 -13.06 -18.61 17.11
N PRO A 70 -14.00 -19.58 17.04
CA PRO A 70 -14.06 -20.54 15.94
C PRO A 70 -14.40 -19.85 14.62
N ILE A 71 -14.05 -20.49 13.49
CA ILE A 71 -14.49 -20.03 12.16
C ILE A 71 -16.02 -20.06 12.10
N PHE A 72 -16.64 -18.88 12.13
CA PHE A 72 -18.09 -18.76 12.01
C PHE A 72 -18.54 -19.29 10.65
N ARG A 73 -19.57 -20.15 10.66
CA ARG A 73 -20.14 -20.79 9.46
C ARG A 73 -19.14 -21.65 8.69
N LEU A 74 -18.29 -22.40 9.40
CA LEU A 74 -17.36 -23.40 8.84
C LEU A 74 -17.95 -24.19 7.65
N LYS A 75 -19.14 -24.79 7.81
CA LYS A 75 -19.82 -25.54 6.75
C LYS A 75 -20.04 -24.71 5.47
N ALA A 76 -20.49 -23.46 5.61
CA ALA A 76 -20.74 -22.59 4.46
C ALA A 76 -19.44 -22.18 3.77
N LEU A 77 -18.38 -21.92 4.55
CA LEU A 77 -17.05 -21.65 4.01
C LEU A 77 -16.51 -22.85 3.22
N THR A 78 -16.54 -24.05 3.81
CA THR A 78 -16.09 -25.28 3.13
C THR A 78 -16.84 -25.52 1.81
N VAL A 79 -18.17 -25.33 1.79
CA VAL A 79 -18.96 -25.46 0.56
C VAL A 79 -18.55 -24.40 -0.47
N SER A 80 -18.32 -23.15 -0.03
CA SER A 80 -17.90 -22.06 -0.92
C SER A 80 -16.51 -22.30 -1.52
N LEU A 81 -15.55 -22.79 -0.74
CA LEU A 81 -14.20 -23.13 -1.23
C LEU A 81 -14.26 -24.24 -2.29
N LYS A 82 -15.07 -25.29 -2.05
CA LYS A 82 -15.29 -26.35 -3.05
C LYS A 82 -15.93 -25.81 -4.33
N ALA A 83 -16.91 -24.91 -4.21
CA ALA A 83 -17.54 -24.28 -5.36
C ALA A 83 -16.54 -23.43 -6.18
N LEU A 84 -15.66 -22.66 -5.51
CA LEU A 84 -14.60 -21.91 -6.17
C LEU A 84 -13.63 -22.83 -6.93
N LYS A 85 -13.24 -23.95 -6.30
CA LYS A 85 -12.38 -24.94 -6.96
C LYS A 85 -13.05 -25.54 -8.19
N LEU A 86 -14.33 -25.92 -8.09
CA LEU A 86 -15.12 -26.44 -9.20
C LEU A 86 -15.28 -25.43 -10.34
N ALA A 87 -15.34 -24.14 -10.01
CA ALA A 87 -15.36 -23.04 -10.99
C ALA A 87 -14.00 -22.76 -11.65
N GLY A 88 -12.93 -23.50 -11.29
CA GLY A 88 -11.60 -23.35 -11.87
C GLY A 88 -10.78 -22.20 -11.28
N VAL A 89 -11.15 -21.68 -10.11
CA VAL A 89 -10.35 -20.67 -9.39
C VAL A 89 -9.02 -21.27 -8.96
N HIS A 90 -7.92 -20.54 -9.17
CA HIS A 90 -6.55 -20.99 -8.83
C HIS A 90 -6.32 -20.98 -7.33
N GLY A 91 -6.71 -19.89 -6.68
CA GLY A 91 -6.49 -19.67 -5.26
C GLY A 91 -7.31 -18.53 -4.71
N VAL A 92 -7.17 -18.30 -3.40
CA VAL A 92 -7.90 -17.30 -2.63
C VAL A 92 -6.92 -16.40 -1.89
N ALA A 93 -7.32 -15.15 -1.68
CA ALA A 93 -6.58 -14.22 -0.83
C ALA A 93 -7.17 -14.18 0.59
N VAL A 94 -6.31 -14.21 1.61
CA VAL A 94 -6.69 -14.14 3.04
C VAL A 94 -5.90 -13.04 3.75
N GLU A 95 -6.61 -12.23 4.52
CA GLU A 95 -6.02 -11.21 5.40
C GLU A 95 -5.67 -11.82 6.77
N VAL A 96 -4.40 -11.75 7.12
CA VAL A 96 -3.83 -12.21 8.39
C VAL A 96 -3.60 -10.99 9.28
N TRP A 97 -4.49 -10.79 10.25
CA TRP A 97 -4.57 -9.56 11.02
C TRP A 97 -3.68 -9.57 12.27
N TRP A 98 -2.83 -8.54 12.38
CA TRP A 98 -1.97 -8.36 13.55
C TRP A 98 -2.77 -8.30 14.87
N GLY A 99 -3.85 -7.52 14.91
CA GLY A 99 -4.70 -7.39 16.09
C GLY A 99 -5.62 -8.58 16.41
N ILE A 100 -5.56 -9.65 15.60
CA ILE A 100 -6.13 -10.97 15.95
C ILE A 100 -5.03 -11.85 16.55
N VAL A 101 -3.91 -11.96 15.84
CA VAL A 101 -2.86 -12.94 16.15
C VAL A 101 -2.05 -12.55 17.38
N GLU A 102 -1.61 -11.30 17.51
CA GLU A 102 -0.80 -10.80 18.65
C GLU A 102 -1.65 -9.87 19.53
N ARG A 103 -2.92 -10.22 19.75
CA ARG A 103 -3.94 -9.30 20.26
C ARG A 103 -3.66 -8.76 21.65
N PHE A 104 -3.27 -9.61 22.59
CA PHE A 104 -3.29 -9.29 24.02
C PHE A 104 -1.92 -8.89 24.57
N CYS A 105 -0.88 -9.65 24.22
CA CYS A 105 0.45 -9.47 24.77
C CYS A 105 1.49 -9.39 23.64
N PRO A 106 2.53 -8.56 23.78
CA PRO A 106 3.72 -8.61 22.92
C PRO A 106 4.29 -10.03 22.84
N LEU A 107 4.66 -10.47 21.63
CA LEU A 107 5.29 -11.76 21.33
C LEU A 107 4.44 -13.02 21.60
N GLU A 108 3.18 -12.87 22.00
CA GLU A 108 2.23 -13.98 22.13
C GLU A 108 1.37 -14.10 20.87
N PHE A 109 1.86 -14.88 19.90
CA PHE A 109 1.18 -15.10 18.62
C PHE A 109 0.23 -16.30 18.70
N LYS A 110 -1.04 -16.09 18.34
CA LYS A 110 -2.08 -17.13 18.29
C LYS A 110 -2.51 -17.39 16.84
N TRP A 111 -2.04 -18.50 16.28
CA TRP A 111 -2.24 -18.87 14.88
C TRP A 111 -3.39 -19.84 14.62
N SER A 112 -4.01 -20.41 15.67
CA SER A 112 -5.00 -21.49 15.56
C SER A 112 -6.15 -21.23 14.59
N LEU A 113 -6.67 -19.99 14.54
CA LEU A 113 -7.70 -19.59 13.58
C LEU A 113 -7.22 -19.75 12.12
N TYR A 114 -5.99 -19.31 11.86
CA TYR A 114 -5.39 -19.35 10.53
C TYR A 114 -4.89 -20.76 10.17
N ASP A 115 -4.45 -21.56 11.15
CA ASP A 115 -4.15 -22.99 10.98
C ASP A 115 -5.37 -23.75 10.46
N GLU A 116 -6.52 -23.58 11.11
CA GLU A 116 -7.78 -24.20 10.68
C GLU A 116 -8.18 -23.72 9.28
N LEU A 117 -8.12 -22.40 9.03
CA LEU A 117 -8.49 -21.82 7.75
C LEU A 117 -7.59 -22.31 6.61
N PHE A 118 -6.27 -22.31 6.80
CA PHE A 118 -5.31 -22.73 5.78
C PHE A 118 -5.43 -24.24 5.50
N GLY A 119 -5.72 -25.04 6.54
CA GLY A 119 -6.07 -26.46 6.38
C GLY A 119 -7.25 -26.66 5.44
N LEU A 120 -8.35 -25.93 5.65
CA LEU A 120 -9.55 -26.02 4.78
C LEU A 120 -9.28 -25.60 3.33
N ILE A 121 -8.46 -24.56 3.13
CA ILE A 121 -8.09 -24.07 1.79
C ILE A 121 -7.22 -25.10 1.07
N SER A 122 -6.28 -25.70 1.80
CA SER A 122 -5.43 -26.79 1.32
C SER A 122 -6.25 -28.02 0.93
N GLU A 123 -7.17 -28.46 1.79
CA GLU A 123 -8.09 -29.58 1.53
C GLU A 123 -9.00 -29.33 0.31
N ALA A 124 -9.39 -28.08 0.08
CA ALA A 124 -10.15 -27.68 -1.10
C ALA A 124 -9.30 -27.67 -2.38
N GLY A 125 -7.98 -27.84 -2.29
CA GLY A 125 -7.05 -27.83 -3.42
C GLY A 125 -6.87 -26.45 -4.05
N LEU A 126 -7.06 -25.38 -3.29
CA LEU A 126 -6.88 -23.99 -3.72
C LEU A 126 -5.51 -23.48 -3.25
N LYS A 127 -4.88 -22.61 -4.05
CA LYS A 127 -3.68 -21.87 -3.64
C LYS A 127 -4.05 -20.69 -2.76
N LEU A 128 -3.06 -20.14 -2.06
CA LEU A 128 -3.26 -19.13 -1.05
C LEU A 128 -2.35 -17.93 -1.29
N HIS A 129 -2.97 -16.74 -1.30
CA HIS A 129 -2.30 -15.45 -1.24
C HIS A 129 -2.57 -14.89 0.15
N VAL A 130 -1.52 -14.55 0.90
CA VAL A 130 -1.64 -14.05 2.27
C VAL A 130 -1.33 -12.56 2.29
N ALA A 131 -2.17 -11.76 2.94
CA ALA A 131 -1.86 -10.37 3.26
C ALA A 131 -1.58 -10.25 4.76
N LEU A 132 -0.35 -9.88 5.15
CA LEU A 132 0.01 -9.59 6.54
C LEU A 132 -0.46 -8.17 6.88
N CYS A 133 -1.58 -8.09 7.60
CA CYS A 133 -2.29 -6.85 7.86
C CYS A 133 -1.84 -6.23 9.20
N PHE A 134 -0.85 -5.35 9.12
CA PHE A 134 -0.38 -4.50 10.23
C PHE A 134 -1.25 -3.24 10.45
N HIS A 135 -2.46 -3.23 9.90
CA HIS A 135 -3.39 -2.10 9.98
C HIS A 135 -4.72 -2.51 10.61
N SER A 136 -5.55 -1.52 10.93
CA SER A 136 -6.93 -1.67 11.35
C SER A 136 -7.90 -1.40 10.21
N ASN A 137 -9.07 -2.04 10.26
CA ASN A 137 -10.20 -1.74 9.38
C ASN A 137 -11.45 -1.28 10.16
N MET A 138 -11.29 -0.88 11.43
CA MET A 138 -12.39 -0.47 12.30
C MET A 138 -13.24 0.67 11.72
N HIS A 139 -12.62 1.59 10.99
CA HIS A 139 -13.31 2.74 10.36
C HIS A 139 -14.38 2.29 9.36
N LEU A 140 -14.20 1.16 8.67
CA LEU A 140 -15.16 0.63 7.69
C LEU A 140 -16.48 0.18 8.32
N PHE A 141 -16.48 -0.09 9.62
CA PHE A 141 -17.57 -0.77 10.32
C PHE A 141 -18.26 0.09 11.39
N ARG A 142 -18.03 1.42 11.39
CA ARG A 142 -18.58 2.35 12.41
C ARG A 142 -18.44 1.79 13.85
N GLY A 143 -17.31 1.14 14.12
CA GLY A 143 -17.00 0.54 15.43
C GLY A 143 -17.58 -0.84 15.74
N LYS A 144 -18.31 -1.51 14.84
CA LYS A 144 -18.87 -2.86 15.08
C LYS A 144 -18.47 -3.87 13.99
N GLY A 145 -17.55 -4.77 14.33
CA GLY A 145 -17.17 -5.91 13.46
C GLY A 145 -15.87 -5.73 12.67
N GLY A 146 -15.15 -4.63 12.88
CA GLY A 146 -13.78 -4.47 12.39
C GLY A 146 -12.74 -5.10 13.32
N VAL A 147 -11.52 -5.18 12.81
CA VAL A 147 -10.30 -5.58 13.50
C VAL A 147 -9.46 -4.33 13.73
N SER A 148 -9.11 -4.07 14.99
CA SER A 148 -8.17 -3.01 15.35
C SER A 148 -6.73 -3.50 15.31
N LEU A 149 -5.77 -2.60 15.50
CA LEU A 149 -4.43 -2.95 15.96
C LEU A 149 -4.49 -3.74 17.30
N PRO A 150 -3.41 -4.45 17.71
CA PRO A 150 -3.35 -5.13 19.00
C PRO A 150 -3.78 -4.25 20.18
N LEU A 151 -4.36 -4.87 21.21
CA LEU A 151 -4.85 -4.13 22.38
C LEU A 151 -3.71 -3.44 23.11
N TRP A 152 -2.58 -4.12 23.30
CA TRP A 152 -1.40 -3.54 23.95
C TRP A 152 -0.81 -2.35 23.18
N ILE A 153 -0.89 -2.34 21.84
CA ILE A 153 -0.54 -1.16 21.01
C ILE A 153 -1.50 -0.01 21.26
N ARG A 154 -2.80 -0.31 21.35
CA ARG A 154 -3.83 0.71 21.60
C ARG A 154 -3.71 1.33 22.98
N GLU A 155 -3.36 0.54 23.99
CA GLU A 155 -3.10 1.02 25.35
C GLU A 155 -1.92 2.01 25.37
N ILE A 156 -0.83 1.73 24.63
CA ILE A 156 0.25 2.69 24.43
C ILE A 156 -0.29 3.95 23.72
N GLY A 157 -1.10 3.77 22.68
CA GLY A 157 -1.72 4.86 21.93
C GLY A 157 -2.75 5.67 22.72
N ASP A 158 -3.27 5.17 23.83
CA ASP A 158 -4.16 5.91 24.73
C ASP A 158 -3.39 6.90 25.62
N VAL A 159 -2.12 6.60 25.91
CA VAL A 159 -1.21 7.51 26.62
C VAL A 159 -0.45 8.42 25.65
N ASN A 160 0.00 7.88 24.53
CA ASN A 160 0.83 8.59 23.55
C ASN A 160 0.18 8.54 22.16
N LYS A 161 -0.65 9.54 21.84
CA LYS A 161 -1.37 9.59 20.56
C LYS A 161 -0.47 9.87 19.35
N ASP A 162 0.79 10.25 19.56
CA ASP A 162 1.77 10.50 18.49
C ASP A 162 2.37 9.21 17.91
N ILE A 163 2.02 8.02 18.43
CA ILE A 163 2.37 6.76 17.74
C ILE A 163 1.56 6.52 16.47
N TYR A 164 0.56 7.37 16.21
CA TYR A 164 -0.34 7.32 15.07
C TYR A 164 -0.13 8.54 14.17
N TYR A 165 -0.47 8.41 12.89
CA TYR A 165 -0.47 9.55 11.98
C TYR A 165 -1.42 10.65 12.46
N ARG A 166 -1.00 11.90 12.30
CA ARG A 166 -1.78 13.09 12.70
C ARG A 166 -1.86 14.13 11.59
N ASP A 167 -3.04 14.71 11.46
CA ASP A 167 -3.26 15.89 10.63
C ASP A 167 -2.95 17.18 11.39
N LYS A 168 -3.00 18.31 10.67
CA LYS A 168 -2.68 19.64 11.20
C LYS A 168 -3.58 20.10 12.33
N ASN A 169 -4.77 19.52 12.45
CA ASN A 169 -5.72 19.84 13.51
C ASN A 169 -5.57 18.90 14.71
N GLY A 170 -4.57 18.01 14.69
CA GLY A 170 -4.27 17.07 15.77
C GLY A 170 -5.15 15.82 15.77
N PHE A 171 -6.00 15.59 14.75
CA PHE A 171 -6.77 14.36 14.67
C PHE A 171 -5.86 13.19 14.32
N SER A 172 -5.93 12.15 15.15
CA SER A 172 -5.14 10.94 14.96
C SER A 172 -5.86 9.92 14.09
N ASN A 173 -5.14 9.29 13.17
CA ASN A 173 -5.59 8.09 12.48
C ASN A 173 -4.96 6.86 13.13
N ASN A 174 -5.75 6.14 13.93
CA ASN A 174 -5.30 4.94 14.64
C ASN A 174 -5.37 3.66 13.81
N ASP A 175 -5.43 3.76 12.47
CA ASP A 175 -5.47 2.58 11.62
C ASP A 175 -4.09 1.95 11.42
N TYR A 176 -3.01 2.70 11.62
CA TYR A 176 -1.64 2.26 11.42
C TYR A 176 -0.67 3.07 12.29
N LEU A 177 0.49 2.52 12.64
CA LEU A 177 1.53 3.26 13.36
C LEU A 177 2.17 4.29 12.43
N THR A 178 2.44 5.52 12.90
CA THR A 178 3.17 6.50 12.06
C THR A 178 4.55 5.96 11.72
N LEU A 179 5.03 6.16 10.49
CA LEU A 179 6.40 5.79 10.14
C LEU A 179 7.46 6.59 10.95
N GLY A 180 7.05 7.67 11.62
CA GLY A 180 7.90 8.42 12.55
C GLY A 180 8.39 7.58 13.74
N VAL A 181 7.72 6.46 14.05
CA VAL A 181 8.09 5.55 15.16
C VAL A 181 8.74 4.25 14.69
N ASP A 182 9.06 4.10 13.39
CA ASP A 182 9.62 2.87 12.82
C ASP A 182 10.84 2.34 13.57
N GLN A 183 11.73 3.26 13.99
CA GLN A 183 13.02 2.96 14.61
C GLN A 183 13.09 3.35 16.09
N LEU A 184 11.95 3.72 16.71
CA LEU A 184 11.91 4.14 18.11
C LEU A 184 11.43 3.00 19.01
N PRO A 185 12.12 2.68 20.13
CA PRO A 185 11.82 1.53 20.98
C PRO A 185 10.63 1.77 21.93
N LEU A 186 9.48 2.17 21.37
CA LEU A 186 8.29 2.58 22.13
C LEU A 186 7.35 1.40 22.48
N PHE A 187 7.56 0.23 21.87
CA PHE A 187 6.62 -0.89 21.90
C PHE A 187 7.13 -2.00 22.81
N CYS A 188 7.11 -1.73 24.11
CA CYS A 188 7.66 -2.61 25.14
C CYS A 188 9.15 -2.92 24.92
N GLY A 189 9.93 -1.88 24.56
CA GLY A 189 11.37 -1.99 24.26
C GLY A 189 11.69 -2.34 22.80
N ARG A 190 10.68 -2.66 21.97
CA ARG A 190 10.84 -2.91 20.53
C ARG A 190 10.49 -1.68 19.70
N THR A 191 11.05 -1.61 18.49
CA THR A 191 10.62 -0.67 17.45
C THR A 191 9.41 -1.21 16.67
N ALA A 192 8.70 -0.35 15.92
CA ALA A 192 7.58 -0.82 15.10
C ALA A 192 8.05 -1.83 14.03
N VAL A 193 9.19 -1.56 13.39
CA VAL A 193 9.79 -2.48 12.41
C VAL A 193 10.15 -3.82 13.04
N GLN A 194 10.66 -3.84 14.28
CA GLN A 194 10.91 -5.10 15.01
C GLN A 194 9.62 -5.86 15.32
N CYS A 195 8.53 -5.17 15.70
CA CYS A 195 7.24 -5.83 15.89
C CYS A 195 6.75 -6.50 14.59
N TYR A 196 6.90 -5.85 13.44
CA TYR A 196 6.56 -6.43 12.14
C TYR A 196 7.47 -7.62 11.78
N GLU A 197 8.77 -7.51 12.02
CA GLU A 197 9.74 -8.59 11.81
C GLU A 197 9.43 -9.83 12.66
N ASP A 198 9.18 -9.64 13.96
CA ASP A 198 8.82 -10.73 14.88
C ASP A 198 7.55 -11.45 14.43
N PHE A 199 6.55 -10.69 13.96
CA PHE A 199 5.32 -11.24 13.42
C PHE A 199 5.57 -12.07 12.15
N MET A 200 6.37 -11.56 11.21
CA MET A 200 6.73 -12.26 9.98
C MET A 200 7.52 -13.54 10.26
N LEU A 201 8.47 -13.50 11.20
CA LEU A 201 9.23 -14.67 11.66
C LEU A 201 8.31 -15.73 12.29
N SER A 202 7.41 -15.31 13.16
CA SER A 202 6.42 -16.19 13.80
C SER A 202 5.48 -16.83 12.78
N PHE A 203 4.98 -16.05 11.81
CA PHE A 203 4.17 -16.54 10.70
C PHE A 203 4.93 -17.59 9.89
N SER A 204 6.16 -17.24 9.49
CA SER A 204 7.02 -18.11 8.70
C SER A 204 7.35 -19.42 9.42
N LYS A 205 7.54 -19.40 10.74
CA LYS A 205 7.74 -20.59 11.57
C LYS A 205 6.48 -21.45 11.66
N ASN A 206 5.33 -20.83 11.94
CA ASN A 206 4.10 -21.57 12.16
C ASN A 206 3.58 -22.25 10.88
N PHE A 207 3.70 -21.57 9.74
CA PHE A 207 3.15 -22.05 8.46
C PHE A 207 4.20 -22.61 7.51
N GLU A 208 5.39 -22.94 8.01
CA GLU A 208 6.50 -23.49 7.22
C GLU A 208 6.05 -24.55 6.19
N PRO A 209 5.25 -25.59 6.55
CA PRO A 209 4.86 -26.63 5.59
C PRO A 209 4.02 -26.12 4.39
N TYR A 210 3.42 -24.93 4.52
CA TYR A 210 2.57 -24.33 3.50
C TYR A 210 3.33 -23.42 2.53
N PHE A 211 4.58 -23.04 2.79
CA PHE A 211 5.35 -22.16 1.90
C PHE A 211 5.59 -22.85 0.55
N GLY A 212 5.25 -22.12 -0.53
CA GLY A 212 5.32 -22.51 -1.95
C GLY A 212 4.49 -23.74 -2.37
N ASN A 213 3.99 -24.53 -1.42
CA ASN A 213 3.03 -25.60 -1.64
C ASN A 213 1.60 -25.06 -1.69
N LEU A 214 1.19 -24.36 -0.63
CA LEU A 214 -0.14 -23.74 -0.51
C LEU A 214 -0.04 -22.23 -0.72
N ILE A 215 0.84 -21.58 0.04
CA ILE A 215 1.09 -20.13 0.01
C ILE A 215 2.01 -19.84 -1.18
N GLU A 216 1.49 -19.13 -2.18
CA GLU A 216 2.28 -18.73 -3.36
C GLU A 216 2.68 -17.24 -3.32
N GLU A 217 1.97 -16.44 -2.53
CA GLU A 217 2.16 -15.00 -2.45
C GLU A 217 1.95 -14.50 -1.02
N ILE A 218 2.81 -13.57 -0.59
CA ILE A 218 2.69 -12.85 0.67
C ILE A 218 2.78 -11.35 0.40
N SER A 219 1.68 -10.65 0.60
CA SER A 219 1.61 -9.19 0.60
C SER A 219 1.90 -8.64 1.99
N ILE A 220 2.78 -7.64 2.08
CA ILE A 220 3.13 -6.97 3.33
C ILE A 220 2.34 -5.67 3.44
N GLY A 221 1.63 -5.47 4.56
CA GLY A 221 0.91 -4.24 4.83
C GLY A 221 1.85 -3.11 5.23
N LEU A 222 1.96 -2.08 4.38
CA LEU A 222 2.92 -0.96 4.55
C LEU A 222 2.24 0.35 4.97
N GLY A 223 1.03 0.26 5.51
CA GLY A 223 0.24 1.43 5.87
C GLY A 223 -1.25 1.16 6.02
N PRO A 224 -2.07 2.23 6.10
CA PRO A 224 -3.52 2.14 6.18
C PRO A 224 -4.09 1.31 5.01
N SER A 225 -5.04 0.41 5.30
CA SER A 225 -5.60 -0.53 4.31
C SER A 225 -4.55 -1.45 3.64
N GLY A 226 -3.38 -1.60 4.27
CA GLY A 226 -2.25 -2.39 3.77
C GLY A 226 -1.48 -1.72 2.63
N GLU A 227 -1.82 -0.47 2.29
CA GLU A 227 -1.23 0.27 1.18
C GLU A 227 -0.05 1.12 1.67
N LEU A 228 1.02 1.17 0.88
CA LEU A 228 2.14 2.09 1.10
C LEU A 228 1.71 3.51 0.77
N ARG A 229 1.14 4.21 1.75
CA ARG A 229 0.75 5.63 1.69
C ARG A 229 0.42 6.17 3.07
N TYR A 230 0.31 7.48 3.14
CA TYR A 230 -0.30 8.15 4.28
C TYR A 230 -1.84 8.05 4.27
N PRO A 231 -2.51 8.18 5.44
CA PRO A 231 -3.97 8.21 5.55
C PRO A 231 -4.59 9.57 5.15
N ALA A 232 -4.17 10.13 4.01
CA ALA A 232 -4.53 11.49 3.58
C ALA A 232 -6.02 11.70 3.23
N HIS A 233 -6.74 10.60 3.00
CA HIS A 233 -8.14 10.58 2.56
C HIS A 233 -8.98 9.69 3.48
N PRO A 234 -9.16 10.06 4.78
CA PRO A 234 -9.85 9.22 5.74
C PRO A 234 -11.31 9.00 5.34
N LEU A 235 -11.66 7.74 5.06
CA LEU A 235 -13.01 7.34 4.70
C LEU A 235 -13.83 7.00 5.96
N GLY A 236 -15.06 7.52 6.02
CA GLY A 236 -16.07 7.03 6.97
C GLY A 236 -16.22 7.83 8.27
N ASP A 237 -15.35 8.78 8.56
CA ASP A 237 -15.49 9.72 9.69
C ASP A 237 -16.02 11.10 9.29
N GLY A 238 -16.22 11.34 7.99
CA GLY A 238 -16.79 12.57 7.45
C GLY A 238 -15.79 13.72 7.22
N ARG A 239 -14.51 13.56 7.59
CA ARG A 239 -13.49 14.60 7.37
C ARG A 239 -13.19 14.79 5.88
N TRP A 240 -13.17 13.70 5.12
CA TRP A 240 -12.90 13.72 3.68
C TRP A 240 -14.06 13.18 2.86
N THR A 241 -14.32 13.81 1.73
CA THR A 241 -15.30 13.40 0.71
C THR A 241 -14.66 13.51 -0.66
N PHE A 242 -14.85 12.49 -1.49
CA PHE A 242 -14.38 12.51 -2.87
C PHE A 242 -15.02 13.67 -3.67
N PRO A 243 -14.26 14.43 -4.48
CA PRO A 243 -12.84 14.26 -4.82
C PRO A 243 -11.90 15.22 -4.06
N GLY A 244 -12.05 15.44 -2.75
CA GLY A 244 -11.17 16.35 -2.01
C GLY A 244 -9.67 16.03 -2.15
N ILE A 245 -8.81 17.04 -2.09
CA ILE A 245 -7.35 16.90 -2.24
C ILE A 245 -6.64 16.13 -1.10
N GLY A 246 -7.31 15.92 0.03
CA GLY A 246 -6.71 15.30 1.22
C GLY A 246 -5.87 16.27 2.06
N GLU A 247 -5.18 15.77 3.08
CA GLU A 247 -4.25 16.55 3.91
C GLU A 247 -2.97 15.75 4.23
N PHE A 248 -1.85 16.47 4.38
CA PHE A 248 -0.59 15.89 4.84
C PHE A 248 -0.70 15.35 6.28
N GLN A 249 -0.24 14.11 6.48
CA GLN A 249 -0.41 13.35 7.73
C GLN A 249 0.90 13.20 8.52
N CYS A 250 1.68 14.28 8.65
CA CYS A 250 3.00 14.29 9.28
C CYS A 250 3.08 15.11 10.58
N HIS A 251 1.96 15.40 11.23
CA HIS A 251 1.92 16.30 12.39
C HIS A 251 2.07 15.59 13.74
N ASP A 252 2.38 14.30 13.74
CA ASP A 252 2.78 13.63 14.97
C ASP A 252 4.16 14.14 15.41
N LYS A 253 4.39 14.16 16.73
CA LYS A 253 5.61 14.78 17.27
C LYS A 253 6.91 14.22 16.66
N TYR A 254 6.93 12.93 16.32
CA TYR A 254 8.14 12.26 15.84
C TYR A 254 8.48 12.70 14.40
N MET A 255 7.46 12.78 13.54
CA MET A 255 7.60 13.32 12.19
C MET A 255 7.98 14.81 12.21
N MET A 256 7.41 15.60 13.13
CA MET A 256 7.75 17.01 13.25
C MET A 256 9.20 17.23 13.75
N GLU A 257 9.65 16.45 14.73
CA GLU A 257 11.04 16.48 15.20
C GLU A 257 12.03 16.08 14.09
N ASP A 258 11.70 15.06 13.29
CA ASP A 258 12.49 14.64 12.13
C ASP A 258 12.57 15.74 11.05
N LEU A 259 11.45 16.38 10.71
CA LEU A 259 11.42 17.50 9.78
C LEU A 259 12.30 18.66 10.25
N MET A 260 12.23 19.01 11.54
CA MET A 260 13.07 20.05 12.14
C MET A 260 14.56 19.71 12.06
N ALA A 261 14.93 18.45 12.32
CA ALA A 261 16.30 17.99 12.22
C ALA A 261 16.82 18.06 10.78
N VAL A 262 16.05 17.56 9.81
CA VAL A 262 16.43 17.56 8.38
C VAL A 262 16.52 18.99 7.85
N ALA A 263 15.58 19.87 8.20
CA ALA A 263 15.63 21.29 7.82
C ALA A 263 16.87 22.01 8.37
N SER A 264 17.28 21.68 9.60
CA SER A 264 18.49 22.23 10.21
C SER A 264 19.76 21.75 9.52
N GLN A 265 19.81 20.49 9.09
CA GLN A 265 20.93 19.92 8.33
C GLN A 265 21.09 20.56 6.94
N GLU A 266 19.98 20.92 6.29
CA GLU A 266 19.97 21.68 5.04
C GLU A 266 20.35 23.16 5.21
N GLY A 267 20.71 23.59 6.42
CA GLY A 267 21.06 24.99 6.72
C GLY A 267 19.86 25.94 6.67
N LYS A 268 18.63 25.40 6.71
CA LYS A 268 17.37 26.15 6.62
C LYS A 268 16.44 25.77 7.78
N PRO A 269 16.84 25.97 9.04
CA PRO A 269 16.05 25.56 10.22
C PRO A 269 14.62 26.14 10.22
N GLN A 270 14.44 27.33 9.63
CA GLN A 270 13.13 27.96 9.45
C GLN A 270 12.13 27.12 8.66
N TRP A 271 12.58 26.16 7.83
CA TRP A 271 11.71 25.26 7.08
C TRP A 271 11.06 24.18 7.96
N GLY A 272 11.71 23.80 9.06
CA GLY A 272 11.14 22.84 10.01
C GLY A 272 10.26 23.47 11.09
N SER A 273 10.45 24.77 11.35
CA SER A 273 9.65 25.55 12.31
C SER A 273 8.52 26.35 11.67
N ARG A 274 8.42 26.38 10.34
CA ARG A 274 7.31 27.03 9.62
C ARG A 274 6.03 26.23 9.87
N ASP A 275 4.89 26.92 9.89
CA ASP A 275 3.62 26.23 9.65
C ASP A 275 3.76 25.43 8.35
N LEU A 276 3.38 24.16 8.41
CA LEU A 276 3.38 23.26 7.25
C LEU A 276 2.65 23.91 6.06
N PRO A 277 2.96 23.50 4.81
CA PRO A 277 2.57 24.27 3.64
C PRO A 277 1.08 24.62 3.64
N ASN A 278 0.72 25.80 3.14
CA ASN A 278 -0.67 26.25 3.02
C ASN A 278 -1.44 25.40 2.00
N ALA A 279 -1.77 24.18 2.42
CA ALA A 279 -2.24 23.07 1.62
C ALA A 279 -3.76 22.88 1.73
N GLY A 280 -4.50 23.95 2.10
CA GLY A 280 -5.95 23.89 2.21
C GLY A 280 -6.39 22.89 3.29
N CYS A 281 -7.52 22.23 3.06
CA CYS A 281 -8.06 21.18 3.92
C CYS A 281 -8.53 19.97 3.09
N TYR A 282 -8.93 18.88 3.76
CA TYR A 282 -9.32 17.61 3.13
C TYR A 282 -10.20 17.76 1.88
N ASN A 283 -11.21 18.62 1.93
CA ASN A 283 -12.22 18.80 0.89
C ASN A 283 -11.97 20.02 -0.02
N SER A 284 -10.80 20.65 0.11
CA SER A 284 -10.41 21.74 -0.79
C SER A 284 -10.28 21.22 -2.22
N PHE A 285 -10.53 22.12 -3.17
CA PHE A 285 -10.19 21.92 -4.57
C PHE A 285 -8.78 22.48 -4.80
N PRO A 286 -8.04 22.01 -5.83
CA PRO A 286 -6.69 22.49 -6.09
C PRO A 286 -6.66 24.01 -6.36
N SER A 287 -7.67 24.53 -7.05
CA SER A 287 -7.85 25.96 -7.29
C SER A 287 -8.20 26.69 -5.99
N GLY A 288 -7.44 27.73 -5.67
CA GLY A 288 -7.56 28.51 -4.43
C GLY A 288 -6.71 27.96 -3.27
N VAL A 289 -5.88 26.95 -3.51
CA VAL A 289 -4.91 26.45 -2.52
C VAL A 289 -3.49 26.79 -2.99
N PRO A 290 -2.85 27.83 -2.43
CA PRO A 290 -1.59 28.37 -2.94
C PRO A 290 -0.47 27.33 -3.08
N PHE A 291 -0.43 26.33 -2.20
CA PHE A 291 0.58 25.27 -2.29
C PHE A 291 0.44 24.39 -3.54
N PHE A 292 -0.79 24.16 -4.02
CA PHE A 292 -1.06 23.28 -5.17
C PHE A 292 -1.24 24.04 -6.48
N GLU A 293 -1.12 25.36 -6.45
CA GLU A 293 -1.11 26.25 -7.61
C GLU A 293 0.32 26.59 -8.04
N GLU A 294 0.47 27.28 -9.16
CA GLU A 294 1.75 27.81 -9.63
C GLU A 294 1.96 29.20 -8.99
N GLY A 295 2.89 29.30 -8.04
CA GLY A 295 3.10 30.51 -7.25
C GLY A 295 4.34 30.47 -6.36
N HIS A 296 4.60 31.55 -5.62
CA HIS A 296 5.83 31.72 -4.84
C HIS A 296 5.97 30.70 -3.68
N ASP A 297 4.88 30.37 -2.99
CA ASP A 297 4.82 29.36 -1.91
C ASP A 297 4.25 28.02 -2.38
N SER A 298 4.41 27.70 -3.67
CA SER A 298 3.87 26.47 -4.27
C SER A 298 4.72 25.22 -4.00
N PHE A 299 4.21 24.07 -4.42
CA PHE A 299 4.93 22.79 -4.54
C PHE A 299 6.19 22.87 -5.41
N LEU A 300 6.31 23.89 -6.27
CA LEU A 300 7.49 24.17 -7.10
C LEU A 300 8.51 25.12 -6.45
N SER A 301 8.19 25.69 -5.28
CA SER A 301 9.15 26.50 -4.51
C SER A 301 10.27 25.64 -3.93
N ASP A 302 11.38 26.27 -3.52
CA ASP A 302 12.47 25.56 -2.85
C ASP A 302 11.99 24.83 -1.58
N TYR A 303 11.11 25.47 -0.81
CA TYR A 303 10.49 24.85 0.36
C TYR A 303 9.55 23.71 -0.02
N GLY A 304 8.72 23.90 -1.06
CA GLY A 304 7.78 22.88 -1.53
C GLY A 304 8.49 21.62 -2.00
N ARG A 305 9.57 21.76 -2.77
CA ARG A 305 10.44 20.63 -3.17
C ARG A 305 11.04 19.94 -1.96
N PHE A 306 11.68 20.68 -1.07
CA PHE A 306 12.26 20.14 0.16
C PHE A 306 11.24 19.34 0.98
N PHE A 307 10.06 19.92 1.21
CA PHE A 307 9.01 19.29 2.00
C PHE A 307 8.49 18.00 1.34
N LEU A 308 8.24 18.03 0.03
CA LEU A 308 7.73 16.87 -0.70
C LEU A 308 8.79 15.77 -0.88
N GLU A 309 10.06 16.13 -1.05
CA GLU A 309 11.19 15.20 -1.04
C GLU A 309 11.33 14.51 0.32
N TRP A 310 11.26 15.28 1.41
CA TRP A 310 11.25 14.73 2.76
C TRP A 310 10.04 13.81 2.97
N TYR A 311 8.83 14.30 2.73
CA TYR A 311 7.59 13.57 3.02
C TYR A 311 7.49 12.25 2.23
N SER A 312 7.73 12.29 0.92
CA SER A 312 7.76 11.07 0.09
C SER A 312 8.96 10.18 0.39
N GLY A 313 10.13 10.78 0.69
CA GLY A 313 11.33 10.05 1.08
C GLY A 313 11.15 9.23 2.35
N LYS A 314 10.44 9.78 3.36
CA LYS A 314 10.10 9.03 4.58
C LYS A 314 9.24 7.81 4.30
N LEU A 315 8.28 7.91 3.38
CA LEU A 315 7.46 6.77 2.94
C LEU A 315 8.29 5.71 2.20
N ILE A 316 9.26 6.13 1.38
CA ILE A 316 10.18 5.22 0.68
C ILE A 316 11.09 4.48 1.68
N CYS A 317 11.65 5.19 2.66
CA CYS A 317 12.48 4.58 3.72
C CYS A 317 11.68 3.58 4.58
N HIS A 318 10.43 3.89 4.89
CA HIS A 318 9.52 2.98 5.59
C HIS A 318 9.33 1.67 4.81
N ALA A 319 9.04 1.77 3.51
CA ALA A 319 8.92 0.59 2.64
C ALA A 319 10.22 -0.22 2.60
N ASP A 320 11.35 0.45 2.41
CA ASP A 320 12.66 -0.19 2.32
C ASP A 320 13.00 -0.97 3.60
N ALA A 321 12.78 -0.36 4.77
CA ALA A 321 13.05 -0.99 6.05
C ALA A 321 12.20 -2.26 6.29
N ILE A 322 10.89 -2.20 6.03
CA ILE A 322 10.00 -3.34 6.27
C ILE A 322 10.19 -4.43 5.22
N LEU A 323 10.34 -4.07 3.94
CA LEU A 323 10.53 -5.03 2.87
C LEU A 323 11.88 -5.73 2.96
N ALA A 324 12.93 -5.06 3.45
CA ALA A 324 14.20 -5.73 3.77
C ALA A 324 13.98 -6.87 4.77
N LYS A 325 13.22 -6.63 5.85
CA LYS A 325 12.89 -7.67 6.84
C LYS A 325 12.05 -8.80 6.23
N ALA A 326 11.04 -8.46 5.44
CA ALA A 326 10.20 -9.44 4.78
C ALA A 326 11.00 -10.31 3.80
N ALA A 327 11.84 -9.70 2.97
CA ALA A 327 12.69 -10.40 2.00
C ALA A 327 13.69 -11.32 2.70
N ASP A 328 14.30 -10.89 3.81
CA ASP A 328 15.18 -11.75 4.61
C ASP A 328 14.48 -12.97 5.20
N VAL A 329 13.25 -12.79 5.72
CA VAL A 329 12.43 -13.91 6.23
C VAL A 329 12.14 -14.91 5.11
N LEU A 330 11.75 -14.44 3.92
CA LEU A 330 11.43 -15.32 2.79
C LEU A 330 12.67 -16.00 2.20
N ARG A 331 13.80 -15.30 2.11
CA ARG A 331 15.07 -15.85 1.60
C ARG A 331 15.56 -17.00 2.46
N ARG A 332 15.52 -16.86 3.79
CA ARG A 332 15.86 -17.94 4.72
C ARG A 332 15.04 -19.21 4.46
N ARG A 333 13.77 -19.07 4.07
CA ARG A 333 12.90 -20.21 3.71
C ARG A 333 13.20 -20.80 2.34
N GLN A 334 13.53 -19.98 1.35
CA GLN A 334 13.89 -20.46 0.02
C GLN A 334 15.22 -21.25 0.00
N GLU A 335 16.13 -20.96 0.92
CA GLU A 335 17.36 -21.75 1.08
C GLU A 335 17.06 -23.16 1.65
N GLU A 336 15.97 -23.31 2.41
CA GLU A 336 15.52 -24.56 3.04
C GLU A 336 14.61 -25.39 2.10
N GLU A 337 13.87 -24.75 1.19
CA GLU A 337 12.85 -25.37 0.35
C GLU A 337 13.03 -25.10 -1.17
N LYS A 338 12.68 -26.06 -2.03
CA LYS A 338 12.74 -25.89 -3.51
C LYS A 338 11.63 -25.01 -4.11
N SER A 339 10.87 -24.29 -3.30
CA SER A 339 9.67 -23.56 -3.74
C SER A 339 9.72 -22.08 -3.37
N SER A 340 9.38 -21.21 -4.33
CA SER A 340 9.47 -19.76 -4.16
C SER A 340 8.10 -19.15 -3.84
N VAL A 341 8.03 -18.37 -2.77
CA VAL A 341 6.88 -17.50 -2.45
C VAL A 341 7.16 -16.08 -2.95
N MET A 342 6.18 -15.47 -3.62
CA MET A 342 6.30 -14.11 -4.12
C MET A 342 6.04 -13.09 -3.00
N LEU A 343 6.97 -12.16 -2.82
CA LEU A 343 6.78 -10.99 -1.96
C LEU A 343 5.98 -9.93 -2.72
N VAL A 344 4.99 -9.31 -2.07
CA VAL A 344 4.14 -8.28 -2.68
C VAL A 344 4.01 -7.06 -1.80
N ALA A 345 4.01 -5.88 -2.43
CA ALA A 345 3.67 -4.63 -1.80
C ALA A 345 2.51 -3.96 -2.57
N LYS A 346 1.59 -3.35 -1.83
CA LYS A 346 0.42 -2.69 -2.39
C LYS A 346 0.57 -1.18 -2.32
N ILE A 347 0.22 -0.47 -3.38
CA ILE A 347 0.09 1.01 -3.39
C ILE A 347 -1.39 1.42 -3.47
N GLY A 348 -1.69 2.68 -3.16
CA GLY A 348 -3.02 3.25 -3.31
C GLY A 348 -3.26 3.73 -4.75
N GLY A 349 -4.44 3.41 -5.29
CA GLY A 349 -4.90 3.93 -6.59
C GLY A 349 -5.50 5.32 -6.46
N ILE A 350 -4.68 6.36 -6.60
CA ILE A 350 -5.09 7.77 -6.43
C ILE A 350 -5.10 8.43 -7.80
N TYR A 351 -6.30 8.55 -8.38
CA TYR A 351 -6.46 9.01 -9.77
C TYR A 351 -7.11 10.39 -9.88
N TRP A 352 -7.76 10.89 -8.82
CA TRP A 352 -8.39 12.21 -8.86
C TRP A 352 -7.31 13.29 -8.78
N TRP A 353 -7.54 14.39 -9.47
CA TRP A 353 -6.57 15.47 -9.69
C TRP A 353 -5.28 15.11 -10.46
N TYR A 354 -5.15 13.88 -10.98
CA TYR A 354 -4.01 13.49 -11.83
C TYR A 354 -3.82 14.38 -13.07
N LYS A 355 -4.85 15.11 -13.50
CA LYS A 355 -4.77 16.02 -14.67
C LYS A 355 -4.33 17.45 -14.33
N THR A 356 -4.04 17.76 -13.06
CA THR A 356 -3.49 19.08 -12.68
C THR A 356 -1.97 19.07 -12.75
N SER A 357 -1.29 20.23 -12.70
CA SER A 357 0.19 20.23 -12.66
C SER A 357 0.75 19.60 -11.38
N SER A 358 0.01 19.74 -10.26
CA SER A 358 0.46 19.41 -8.91
C SER A 358 0.08 18.01 -8.42
N HIS A 359 -0.90 17.33 -9.02
CA HIS A 359 -1.41 16.03 -8.56
C HIS A 359 -1.67 15.95 -7.03
N PRO A 360 -2.43 16.90 -6.45
CA PRO A 360 -2.44 17.14 -5.01
C PRO A 360 -2.88 15.95 -4.16
N ALA A 361 -3.78 15.09 -4.64
CA ALA A 361 -4.17 13.89 -3.91
C ALA A 361 -3.03 12.84 -3.85
N GLU A 362 -2.20 12.75 -4.89
CA GLU A 362 -1.01 11.90 -4.85
C GLU A 362 0.02 12.47 -3.87
N LEU A 363 0.25 13.80 -3.91
CA LEU A 363 1.18 14.48 -3.02
C LEU A 363 0.81 14.29 -1.54
N THR A 364 -0.45 14.52 -1.17
CA THR A 364 -0.90 14.37 0.22
C THR A 364 -0.83 12.93 0.70
N ALA A 365 -0.98 11.94 -0.20
CA ALA A 365 -0.79 10.53 0.12
C ALA A 365 0.68 10.08 0.19
N GLY A 366 1.64 10.96 -0.15
CA GLY A 366 3.08 10.70 -0.09
C GLY A 366 3.70 10.28 -1.42
N TYR A 367 2.93 10.22 -2.51
CA TYR A 367 3.47 10.01 -3.85
C TYR A 367 3.88 11.36 -4.41
N TYR A 368 5.18 11.66 -4.43
CA TYR A 368 5.68 12.91 -5.03
C TYR A 368 5.69 12.82 -6.57
N ASN A 369 4.53 12.54 -7.13
CA ASN A 369 4.25 12.51 -8.56
C ASN A 369 3.66 13.86 -8.96
N THR A 370 4.13 14.45 -10.05
CA THR A 370 3.61 15.71 -10.61
C THR A 370 3.67 15.64 -12.13
N ALA A 371 3.17 16.66 -12.83
CA ALA A 371 3.36 16.75 -14.28
C ALA A 371 4.83 16.80 -14.73
N PHE A 372 5.77 17.05 -13.81
CA PHE A 372 7.19 17.26 -14.10
C PHE A 372 8.11 16.22 -13.45
N ARG A 373 7.57 15.29 -12.64
CA ARG A 373 8.34 14.32 -11.85
C ARG A 373 7.58 13.01 -11.75
N ASP A 374 8.24 11.91 -12.10
CA ASP A 374 7.74 10.57 -11.82
C ASP A 374 7.91 10.25 -10.32
N GLY A 375 6.79 10.18 -9.60
CA GLY A 375 6.75 9.85 -8.18
C GLY A 375 6.80 8.36 -7.88
N TYR A 376 6.56 7.51 -8.86
CA TYR A 376 6.45 6.06 -8.69
C TYR A 376 7.76 5.33 -9.00
N ASP A 377 8.65 5.91 -9.82
CA ASP A 377 9.96 5.31 -10.12
C ASP A 377 10.81 5.01 -8.87
N PRO A 378 10.97 5.93 -7.89
CA PRO A 378 11.70 5.61 -6.65
C PRO A 378 11.06 4.47 -5.84
N LEU A 379 9.72 4.40 -5.85
CA LEU A 379 8.97 3.34 -5.17
C LEU A 379 9.20 1.99 -5.85
N ALA A 380 9.10 1.95 -7.18
CA ALA A 380 9.40 0.77 -7.98
C ALA A 380 10.85 0.29 -7.79
N SER A 381 11.81 1.22 -7.66
CA SER A 381 13.21 0.91 -7.38
C SER A 381 13.38 0.19 -6.04
N VAL A 382 12.72 0.65 -4.97
CA VAL A 382 12.75 -0.01 -3.66
C VAL A 382 12.08 -1.38 -3.71
N LEU A 383 10.94 -1.52 -4.39
CA LEU A 383 10.28 -2.83 -4.54
C LEU A 383 11.18 -3.82 -5.29
N SER A 384 11.78 -3.38 -6.40
CA SER A 384 12.69 -4.20 -7.19
C SER A 384 13.92 -4.64 -6.39
N ARG A 385 14.47 -3.77 -5.53
CA ARG A 385 15.62 -4.08 -4.66
C ARG A 385 15.35 -5.29 -3.77
N HIS A 386 14.12 -5.40 -3.26
CA HIS A 386 13.71 -6.49 -2.36
C HIS A 386 13.01 -7.64 -3.08
N GLY A 387 12.97 -7.63 -4.42
CA GLY A 387 12.26 -8.64 -5.21
C GLY A 387 10.75 -8.67 -4.98
N ALA A 388 10.17 -7.55 -4.51
CA ALA A 388 8.75 -7.42 -4.27
C ALA A 388 8.00 -7.06 -5.56
N ALA A 389 6.92 -7.78 -5.86
CA ALA A 389 5.99 -7.40 -6.92
C ALA A 389 5.06 -6.28 -6.45
N LEU A 390 4.71 -5.39 -7.38
CA LEU A 390 3.81 -4.28 -7.15
C LEU A 390 2.35 -4.70 -7.41
N HIS A 391 1.48 -4.51 -6.43
CA HIS A 391 0.04 -4.64 -6.58
C HIS A 391 -0.63 -3.26 -6.64
N ILE A 392 -1.31 -3.00 -7.76
CA ILE A 392 -2.07 -1.77 -8.00
C ILE A 392 -3.57 -2.12 -7.93
N PRO A 393 -4.39 -1.41 -7.12
CA PRO A 393 -5.82 -1.68 -6.91
C PRO A 393 -6.73 -1.49 -8.12
#